data_AF-A0A356P817-F1
#
_entry.id   AF-A0A356P817-F1
#
_cell.length_a   1.000
_cell.length_b   1.000
_cell.length_c   1.000
_cell.angle_alpha   90.00
_cell.angle_beta   90.00
_cell.angle_gamma   90.00
#
_symmetry.space_group_name_H-M   'P 1'
#
loop_
_entity.id
_entity.type
_entity.pdbx_description
1 polymer ?
#
loop_
_entity_poly.entity_id
_entity_poly.type
_entity_poly.pdbx_seq_one_letter_code
_entity_poly.pdbx_strand_id
1 'polypeptide(L)'
;MSDILRIFLVAGSLISFMYILHKIKKSKMQIEDSIVWILWSIIIFFVSIFPMPIIYISKILKIQSPANFVFLLVGFYLYYRIFSMSAKISELKEKNKDMVQKVSLLELKYDNMIKVLIEDKKL
;
A
#
# COMPACT_ATOMS: atom_id res chain seq x y z
N MET A 1 -7.62 -26.92 -19.82
CA MET A 1 -6.94 -25.62 -19.94
C MET A 1 -6.44 -25.20 -18.55
N SER A 2 -5.11 -25.22 -18.40
CA SER A 2 -4.26 -24.52 -17.43
C SER A 2 -4.27 -24.91 -15.94
N ASP A 3 -3.75 -26.10 -15.63
CA ASP A 3 -3.18 -26.40 -14.30
C ASP A 3 -2.01 -25.46 -13.96
N ILE A 4 -1.33 -24.94 -14.98
CA ILE A 4 -0.25 -23.96 -14.88
C ILE A 4 -0.70 -22.67 -14.20
N LEU A 5 -1.90 -22.16 -14.53
CA LEU A 5 -2.46 -20.97 -13.89
C LEU A 5 -2.77 -21.20 -12.40
N ARG A 6 -3.27 -22.39 -12.05
CA ARG A 6 -3.50 -22.78 -10.64
C ARG A 6 -2.18 -22.83 -9.87
N ILE A 7 -1.15 -23.44 -10.43
CA ILE A 7 0.19 -23.53 -9.82
C ILE A 7 0.77 -22.12 -9.61
N PHE A 8 0.65 -21.24 -10.59
CA PHE A 8 1.11 -19.85 -10.48
C PHE A 8 0.36 -19.06 -9.40
N LEU A 9 -0.96 -19.24 -9.29
CA LEU A 9 -1.76 -18.58 -8.25
C LEU A 9 -1.40 -19.06 -6.85
N VAL A 10 -1.19 -20.38 -6.68
CA VAL A 10 -0.76 -20.97 -5.41
C VAL A 10 0.64 -20.47 -5.02
N ALA A 11 1.58 -20.48 -5.97
CA ALA A 11 2.94 -19.96 -5.75
C ALA A 11 2.94 -18.46 -5.42
N GLY A 12 2.18 -17.65 -6.17
CA GLY A 12 2.04 -16.21 -5.92
C GLY A 12 1.42 -15.89 -4.56
N SER A 13 0.45 -16.69 -4.12
CA SER A 13 -0.15 -16.60 -2.79
C SER A 13 0.85 -16.93 -1.69
N LEU A 14 1.61 -18.03 -1.82
CA LEU A 14 2.63 -18.43 -0.85
C LEU A 14 3.75 -17.38 -0.73
N ILE A 15 4.23 -16.86 -1.86
CA ILE A 15 5.26 -15.80 -1.88
C ILE A 15 4.72 -14.53 -1.24
N SER A 16 3.50 -14.11 -1.59
CA SER A 16 2.86 -12.93 -0.98
C SER A 16 2.70 -13.10 0.53
N PHE A 17 2.26 -14.28 0.98
CA PHE A 17 2.12 -14.62 2.39
C PHE A 17 3.46 -14.57 3.14
N MET A 18 4.52 -15.18 2.59
CA MET A 18 5.86 -15.12 3.17
C MET A 18 6.40 -13.68 3.20
N TYR A 19 6.16 -12.89 2.16
CA TYR A 19 6.56 -11.49 2.09
C TYR A 19 5.86 -10.65 3.18
N ILE A 20 4.55 -10.86 3.37
CA ILE A 20 3.77 -10.21 4.43
C ILE A 20 4.32 -10.59 5.81
N LEU A 21 4.55 -11.87 6.08
CA LEU A 21 5.12 -12.34 7.35
C LEU A 21 6.49 -11.73 7.63
N HIS A 22 7.36 -11.66 6.61
CA HIS A 22 8.69 -11.07 6.74
C HIS A 22 8.61 -9.56 7.03
N LYS A 23 7.62 -8.87 6.45
CA LYS A 23 7.41 -7.44 6.60
C LYS A 23 6.75 -7.06 7.93
N ILE A 24 5.86 -7.92 8.46
CA ILE A 24 5.26 -7.80 9.79
C ILE A 24 6.35 -7.90 10.87
N LYS A 25 7.29 -8.85 10.74
CA LYS A 25 8.35 -9.08 11.72
C LYS A 25 9.38 -7.95 11.82
N LYS A 26 9.39 -6.99 10.87
CA LYS A 26 10.41 -5.93 10.74
C LYS A 26 9.91 -4.50 11.08
N SER A 27 8.78 -4.39 11.79
CA SER A 27 8.30 -3.18 12.49
C SER A 27 8.33 -1.83 11.74
N LYS A 28 7.93 -1.79 10.46
CA LYS A 28 7.71 -0.51 9.74
C LYS A 28 6.39 -0.39 8.98
N MET A 29 5.56 -1.43 8.94
CA MET A 29 4.19 -1.28 8.47
C MET A 29 3.30 -1.01 9.68
N GLN A 30 2.61 0.13 9.67
CA GLN A 30 1.49 0.36 10.58
C GLN A 30 0.52 -0.81 10.42
N ILE A 31 0.07 -1.38 11.53
CA ILE A 31 -0.76 -2.60 11.64
C ILE A 31 -1.95 -2.57 10.65
N GLU A 32 -2.45 -1.38 10.34
CA GLU A 32 -3.51 -1.08 9.38
C GLU A 32 -3.23 -1.59 7.95
N ASP A 33 -2.03 -1.40 7.40
CA ASP A 33 -1.75 -1.83 6.03
C ASP A 33 -1.57 -3.35 5.95
N SER A 34 -1.07 -4.00 7.00
CA SER A 34 -0.91 -5.46 7.06
C SER A 34 -2.25 -6.19 7.12
N ILE A 35 -3.26 -5.62 7.78
CA ILE A 35 -4.62 -6.18 7.85
C ILE A 35 -5.24 -6.31 6.45
N VAL A 36 -5.05 -5.30 5.59
CA VAL A 36 -5.59 -5.33 4.22
C VAL A 36 -5.00 -6.48 3.42
N TRP A 37 -3.69 -6.70 3.53
CA TRP A 37 -3.01 -7.81 2.84
C TRP A 37 -3.44 -9.19 3.36
N ILE A 38 -3.62 -9.34 4.68
CA ILE A 38 -4.11 -10.59 5.28
C ILE A 38 -5.54 -10.88 4.82
N LEU A 39 -6.44 -9.89 4.88
CA LEU A 39 -7.80 -10.01 4.36
C LEU A 39 -7.80 -10.40 2.88
N TRP A 40 -6.91 -9.80 2.08
CA TRP A 40 -6.80 -10.12 0.66
C TRP A 40 -6.34 -11.55 0.40
N SER A 41 -5.35 -12.05 1.15
CA SER A 41 -4.94 -13.45 1.10
C SER A 41 -6.07 -14.41 1.49
N ILE A 42 -6.87 -14.08 2.51
CA ILE A 42 -8.02 -14.89 2.93
C ILE A 42 -9.08 -14.94 1.83
N ILE A 43 -9.40 -13.81 1.20
CA ILE A 43 -10.38 -13.75 0.09
C ILE A 43 -9.92 -14.62 -1.09
N ILE A 44 -8.65 -14.52 -1.48
CA ILE A 44 -8.08 -15.35 -2.55
C ILE A 44 -8.12 -16.83 -2.18
N PHE A 45 -7.82 -17.17 -0.93
CA PHE A 45 -7.88 -18.54 -0.43
C PHE A 45 -9.30 -19.11 -0.49
N PHE A 46 -10.31 -18.35 -0.05
CA PHE A 46 -11.72 -18.75 -0.13
C PHE A 46 -12.17 -18.96 -1.57
N VAL A 47 -11.79 -18.06 -2.48
CA VAL A 47 -12.09 -18.17 -3.92
C VAL A 47 -11.42 -19.41 -4.53
N SER A 48 -10.23 -19.77 -4.07
CA SER A 48 -9.49 -20.95 -4.54
C SER A 48 -10.20 -22.26 -4.13
N ILE A 49 -10.70 -22.33 -2.89
CA ILE A 49 -11.43 -23.50 -2.39
C ILE A 49 -12.84 -23.58 -2.98
N PHE A 50 -13.53 -22.44 -3.08
CA PHE A 50 -14.91 -22.34 -3.56
C PHE A 50 -15.00 -21.45 -4.81
N PRO A 51 -14.77 -22.01 -6.02
CA PRO A 51 -14.83 -21.23 -7.26
C PRO A 51 -16.26 -20.96 -7.75
N MET A 52 -17.28 -21.53 -7.11
CA MET A 52 -18.70 -21.46 -7.53
C MET A 52 -19.22 -20.03 -7.75
N PRO A 53 -19.01 -19.06 -6.84
CA PRO A 53 -19.48 -17.69 -7.04
C PRO A 53 -18.84 -17.02 -8.26
N ILE A 54 -17.54 -17.25 -8.44
CA ILE A 54 -16.74 -16.71 -9.54
C ILE A 54 -17.18 -17.28 -10.89
N ILE A 55 -17.47 -18.59 -10.94
CA ILE A 55 -17.99 -19.24 -12.15
C ILE A 55 -19.38 -18.70 -12.51
N TYR A 56 -20.25 -18.48 -11.52
CA TYR A 56 -21.59 -17.94 -11.74
C TYR A 56 -21.55 -16.53 -12.33
N ILE A 57 -20.75 -15.65 -11.75
CA ILE A 57 -20.57 -14.28 -12.23
C ILE A 57 -19.91 -14.26 -13.62
N SER A 58 -18.88 -15.11 -13.83
CA SER A 58 -18.22 -15.25 -15.14
C SER A 58 -19.19 -15.67 -16.24
N LYS A 59 -20.19 -16.51 -15.93
CA LYS A 59 -21.23 -16.92 -16.89
C LYS A 59 -22.20 -15.78 -17.22
N ILE A 60 -22.62 -14.99 -16.22
CA ILE A 60 -23.48 -13.81 -16.43
C ILE A 60 -22.77 -12.78 -17.30
N LEU A 61 -21.49 -12.53 -17.00
CA LEU A 61 -20.66 -11.56 -17.73
C LEU A 61 -20.15 -12.10 -19.09
N LYS A 62 -20.48 -13.34 -19.48
CA LYS A 62 -20.00 -14.04 -20.69
C LYS A 62 -18.47 -14.04 -20.83
N ILE A 63 -17.76 -14.12 -19.70
CA ILE A 63 -16.30 -14.19 -19.68
C ILE A 63 -15.88 -15.63 -20.01
N GLN A 64 -14.94 -15.75 -20.95
CA GLN A 64 -14.51 -17.02 -21.54
C GLN A 64 -13.88 -18.00 -20.53
N SER A 65 -13.24 -17.47 -19.48
CA SER A 65 -12.63 -18.25 -18.41
C SER A 65 -12.86 -17.58 -17.04
N PRO A 66 -13.37 -18.31 -16.03
CA PRO A 66 -13.48 -17.81 -14.67
C PRO A 66 -12.15 -17.27 -14.12
N ALA A 67 -11.01 -17.82 -14.56
CA ALA A 67 -9.69 -17.35 -14.18
C ALA A 67 -9.43 -15.91 -14.67
N ASN A 68 -9.88 -15.56 -15.89
CA ASN A 68 -9.71 -14.21 -16.45
C ASN A 68 -10.49 -13.18 -15.64
N PHE A 69 -11.66 -13.56 -15.11
CA PHE A 69 -12.42 -12.70 -14.20
C PHE A 69 -11.66 -12.44 -12.89
N VAL A 70 -11.02 -13.46 -12.31
CA VAL A 70 -10.15 -13.28 -11.13
C VAL A 70 -8.99 -12.34 -11.42
N PHE A 71 -8.34 -12.50 -12.58
CA PHE A 71 -7.25 -11.61 -12.98
C PHE A 71 -7.72 -10.16 -13.12
N LEU A 72 -8.88 -9.94 -13.73
CA LEU A 72 -9.46 -8.60 -13.83
C LEU A 72 -9.75 -8.02 -12.44
N LEU A 73 -10.39 -8.78 -11.54
CA LEU A 73 -10.68 -8.32 -10.18
C LEU A 73 -9.43 -7.99 -9.39
N VAL A 74 -8.41 -8.86 -9.42
CA VAL A 74 -7.13 -8.64 -8.74
C VAL A 74 -6.41 -7.44 -9.36
N GLY A 75 -6.41 -7.31 -10.69
CA GLY A 75 -5.81 -6.19 -11.39
C GLY A 75 -6.47 -4.86 -11.02
N PHE A 76 -7.79 -4.79 -11.02
CA PHE A 76 -8.54 -3.60 -10.57
C PHE A 76 -8.25 -3.25 -9.11
N TYR A 77 -8.23 -4.24 -8.23
CA TYR A 77 -7.93 -4.03 -6.82
C TYR A 77 -6.50 -3.51 -6.61
N LEU A 78 -5.52 -4.10 -7.29
CA LEU A 78 -4.13 -3.65 -7.23
C LEU A 78 -3.97 -2.24 -7.78
N TYR A 79 -4.63 -1.92 -8.90
CA TYR A 79 -4.65 -0.58 -9.46
C TYR A 79 -5.21 0.42 -8.45
N TYR A 80 -6.37 0.13 -7.84
CA TYR A 80 -6.96 0.95 -6.81
C TYR A 80 -6.03 1.15 -5.60
N ARG A 81 -5.36 0.09 -5.15
CA ARG A 81 -4.38 0.17 -4.05
C ARG A 81 -3.19 1.05 -4.42
N ILE A 82 -2.63 0.90 -5.62
CA ILE A 82 -1.52 1.73 -6.10
C ILE A 82 -1.95 3.20 -6.16
N PHE A 83 -3.14 3.48 -6.69
CA PHE A 83 -3.69 4.84 -6.74
C PHE A 83 -3.88 5.43 -5.34
N SER A 84 -4.46 4.68 -4.41
CA SER A 84 -4.62 5.11 -3.02
C SER A 84 -3.28 5.36 -2.33
N MET A 85 -2.28 4.50 -2.55
CA MET A 85 -0.92 4.71 -2.05
C MET A 85 -0.29 5.97 -2.65
N SER A 86 -0.47 6.20 -3.95
CA SER A 86 0.02 7.41 -4.63
C SER A 86 -0.60 8.68 -4.03
N ALA A 87 -1.91 8.68 -3.76
CA ALA A 87 -2.58 9.80 -3.11
C ALA A 87 -2.03 10.07 -1.69
N LYS A 88 -1.86 9.02 -0.87
CA LYS A 88 -1.25 9.14 0.46
C LYS A 88 0.19 9.67 0.41
N ILE A 89 0.99 9.22 -0.56
CA ILE A 89 2.36 9.70 -0.75
C ILE A 89 2.36 11.20 -1.09
N SER A 90 1.44 11.66 -1.93
CA SER A 90 1.30 13.08 -2.27
C SER A 90 0.98 13.94 -1.05
N GLU A 91 0.03 13.52 -0.21
CA GLU A 91 -0.30 14.20 1.04
C GLU A 91 0.89 14.25 2.01
N LEU A 92 1.60 13.12 2.17
CA LEU A 92 2.79 13.04 3.01
C LEU A 92 3.91 13.95 2.49
N LYS A 93 4.07 14.06 1.17
CA LYS A 93 5.05 14.94 0.54
C LYS A 93 4.75 16.41 0.84
N GLU A 94 3.49 16.80 0.81
CA GLU A 94 3.05 18.16 1.14
C GLU A 94 3.28 18.48 2.62
N LYS A 95 2.85 17.60 3.55
CA LYS A 95 3.13 17.75 4.98
C LYS A 95 4.62 17.83 5.29
N ASN A 96 5.44 17.04 4.60
CA ASN A 96 6.89 17.09 4.76
C ASN A 96 7.48 18.42 4.28
N LYS A 97 6.96 18.98 3.18
CA LYS A 97 7.35 20.32 2.70
C LYS A 97 7.02 21.39 3.74
N ASP A 98 5.83 21.35 4.33
CA ASP A 98 5.41 22.29 5.38
C ASP A 98 6.29 22.19 6.63
N MET A 99 6.63 20.97 7.04
CA MET A 99 7.53 20.74 8.17
C MET A 99 8.92 21.31 7.90
N VAL A 100 9.49 21.09 6.71
CA VAL A 100 10.80 21.66 6.33
C VAL A 100 10.74 23.19 6.35
N GLN A 101 9.68 23.80 5.82
CA GLN A 101 9.51 25.25 5.85
C GLN A 101 9.43 25.81 7.27
N LYS A 102 8.69 25.14 8.17
CA LYS A 102 8.62 25.53 9.59
C LYS A 102 9.98 25.47 10.26
N VAL A 103 10.77 24.42 9.99
CA VAL A 103 12.13 24.29 10.52
C VAL A 103 13.02 25.43 10.03
N SER A 104 13.04 25.73 8.73
CA SER A 104 13.85 26.83 8.19
C SER A 104 13.47 28.21 8.75
N LEU A 105 12.17 28.45 8.99
CA LEU A 105 11.71 29.70 9.62
C LEU A 105 12.11 29.78 11.10
N LEU A 106 12.11 28.65 11.82
CA LEU A 106 12.56 28.59 13.21
C LEU A 106 14.07 28.84 13.32
N GLU A 107 14.87 28.24 12.45
CA GLU A 107 16.32 28.47 12.36
C GLU A 107 16.63 29.95 12.11
N LEU A 108 15.95 30.58 11.14
CA LEU A 108 16.14 31.99 10.83
C LEU A 108 15.77 32.92 12.00
N LYS A 109 14.69 32.61 12.74
CA LYS A 109 14.32 33.37 13.94
C LYS A 109 15.36 33.23 15.05
N TYR A 110 15.90 32.03 15.23
CA TYR A 110 16.94 31.76 16.22
C TYR A 110 18.24 32.54 15.90
N ASP A 111 18.66 32.51 14.64
CA ASP A 111 19.84 33.27 14.18
C ASP A 111 19.68 34.78 14.37
N ASN A 112 18.49 35.32 14.07
CA ASN A 112 18.20 36.74 14.30
C ASN A 112 18.17 37.09 15.78
N MET A 113 17.62 36.23 16.64
CA MET A 113 17.60 36.44 18.09
C MET A 113 19.02 36.45 18.67
N ILE A 114 19.89 35.56 18.20
CA ILE A 114 21.31 35.54 18.58
C ILE A 114 22.00 36.84 18.16
N LYS A 115 21.75 37.35 16.95
CA LYS A 115 22.34 38.61 16.49
C LYS A 115 21.96 39.79 17.39
N VAL A 116 20.68 39.91 17.76
CA VAL A 116 20.20 40.96 18.68
C VAL A 116 20.88 40.84 20.05
N LEU A 117 20.98 39.63 20.61
CA LEU A 117 21.64 39.41 21.90
C LEU A 117 23.14 39.74 21.88
N ILE A 118 23.81 39.56 20.74
CA ILE A 118 25.21 39.92 20.55
C ILE A 118 25.37 41.44 20.42
N GLU A 119 24.45 42.12 19.74
CA GLU A 119 24.46 43.59 19.62
C GLU A 119 24.21 44.26 20.98
N ASP A 120 23.23 43.79 21.75
CA ASP A 120 22.94 44.32 23.10
C ASP A 120 24.11 44.14 24.08
N LYS A 121 24.91 43.07 23.94
CA LYS A 121 26.10 42.82 24.77
C LYS A 121 27.34 43.63 24.39
N LYS A 122 27.33 44.30 23.24
CA LYS A 122 28.45 45.15 22.77
C LYS A 122 28.31 46.62 23.20
N LEU A 123 27.16 47.00 23.77
CA LEU A 123 26.91 48.26 24.47
C LEU A 123 27.26 48.12 25.97
#